data_AF-A0A6M0IYA5-F1
#
_entry.id   AF-A0A6M0IYA5-F1
#
_cell.length_a   1.000
_cell.length_b   1.000
_cell.length_c   1.000
_cell.angle_alpha   90.00
_cell.angle_beta   90.00
_cell.angle_gamma   90.00
#
_symmetry.space_group_name_H-M   'P 1'
#
loop_
_entity.id
_entity.type
_entity.pdbx_description
1 polymer ?
#
loop_
_entity_poly.entity_id
_entity_poly.type
_entity_poly.pdbx_seq_one_letter_code
_entity_poly.pdbx_strand_id
1 'polypeptide(L)'
;MTIAPSESSTNASDLLTLACWMAGDFSNYKQSFANPQLYAHIHIFFRPLPIEFFSAIGFYSEQAYDHDLWTPYRQGVHRLVDCGDRIYIENYSLKDQMLYAGAARELDILKTITPDCIERRYNCSMVFQREGEMFRGSVEPGNQCLINRNGCQTYLVSDVEITEHTWISLDKGMDIETHKQIWGSTAGPLRFEKRESFADELLAVRALC
;
A
#
# COMPACT_ATOMS: atom_id res chain seq x y z
N MET A 1 -8.64 -30.97 -31.88
CA MET A 1 -7.70 -30.20 -31.05
C MET A 1 -8.36 -28.89 -30.70
N THR A 2 -8.94 -28.81 -29.51
CA THR A 2 -9.61 -27.61 -29.01
C THR A 2 -8.54 -26.73 -28.36
N ILE A 3 -8.29 -25.58 -28.96
CA ILE A 3 -7.39 -24.56 -28.42
C ILE A 3 -8.14 -23.88 -27.28
N ALA A 4 -7.64 -24.03 -26.05
CA ALA A 4 -8.16 -23.32 -24.89
C ALA A 4 -7.88 -21.80 -25.02
N PRO A 5 -8.76 -20.92 -24.51
CA PRO A 5 -8.49 -19.49 -24.52
C PRO A 5 -7.30 -19.19 -23.60
N SER A 6 -6.41 -18.33 -24.08
CA SER A 6 -5.21 -17.87 -23.38
C SER A 6 -5.54 -17.19 -22.05
N GLU A 7 -4.85 -17.59 -20.98
CA GLU A 7 -4.93 -17.07 -19.59
C GLU A 7 -4.58 -15.56 -19.43
N SER A 8 -4.33 -14.82 -20.52
CA SER A 8 -3.84 -13.45 -20.47
C SER A 8 -4.91 -12.37 -20.23
N SER A 9 -6.21 -12.70 -20.31
CA SER A 9 -7.29 -11.70 -20.11
C SER A 9 -7.67 -11.47 -18.65
N THR A 10 -7.37 -12.42 -17.76
CA THR A 10 -7.76 -12.35 -16.34
C THR A 10 -6.83 -11.44 -15.54
N ASN A 11 -5.52 -11.43 -15.85
CA ASN A 11 -4.49 -10.75 -15.05
C ASN A 11 -4.51 -9.22 -15.21
N ALA A 12 -4.71 -8.71 -16.44
CA ALA A 12 -4.87 -7.28 -16.67
C ALA A 12 -6.15 -6.71 -16.01
N SER A 13 -7.18 -7.56 -15.83
CA SER A 13 -8.38 -7.22 -15.06
C SER A 13 -8.09 -7.14 -13.57
N ASP A 14 -7.27 -8.05 -13.04
CA ASP A 14 -6.90 -8.07 -11.63
C ASP A 14 -5.99 -6.89 -11.23
N LEU A 15 -5.04 -6.49 -12.08
CA LEU A 15 -4.22 -5.28 -11.85
C LEU A 15 -5.11 -4.05 -11.65
N LEU A 16 -6.07 -3.85 -12.57
CA LEU A 16 -6.98 -2.70 -12.50
C LEU A 16 -7.93 -2.83 -11.31
N THR A 17 -8.43 -4.03 -11.02
CA THR A 17 -9.33 -4.27 -9.89
C THR A 17 -8.62 -3.97 -8.57
N LEU A 18 -7.40 -4.48 -8.39
CA LEU A 18 -6.57 -4.17 -7.22
C LEU A 18 -6.32 -2.67 -7.12
N ALA A 19 -5.94 -2.00 -8.22
CA ALA A 19 -5.72 -0.55 -8.22
C ALA A 19 -6.99 0.22 -7.78
N CYS A 20 -8.15 -0.09 -8.34
CA CYS A 20 -9.42 0.53 -7.94
C CYS A 20 -9.78 0.24 -6.49
N TRP A 21 -9.49 -0.96 -6.00
CA TRP A 21 -9.73 -1.33 -4.62
C TRP A 21 -8.79 -0.61 -3.66
N MET A 22 -7.52 -0.39 -4.05
CA MET A 22 -6.56 0.37 -3.27
C MET A 22 -6.88 1.87 -3.22
N ALA A 23 -7.40 2.45 -4.29
CA ALA A 23 -7.65 3.89 -4.40
C ALA A 23 -8.71 4.38 -3.38
N GLY A 24 -8.29 4.98 -2.27
CA GLY A 24 -9.23 5.50 -1.27
C GLY A 24 -8.62 6.02 0.04
N ASP A 25 -9.50 6.61 0.87
CA ASP A 25 -9.32 6.84 2.31
C ASP A 25 -9.89 5.65 3.07
N PHE A 26 -9.09 5.03 3.92
CA PHE A 26 -9.48 3.92 4.78
C PHE A 26 -9.30 4.30 6.23
N SER A 27 -10.22 3.86 7.09
CA SER A 27 -10.12 4.10 8.53
C SER A 27 -10.43 2.85 9.34
N ASN A 28 -9.69 2.65 10.41
CA ASN A 28 -9.96 1.59 11.38
C ASN A 28 -10.89 2.06 12.52
N TYR A 29 -11.65 3.14 12.34
CA TYR A 29 -12.52 3.73 13.37
C TYR A 29 -13.34 2.70 14.14
N LYS A 30 -13.99 1.74 13.47
CA LYS A 30 -14.78 0.70 14.17
C LYS A 30 -13.92 -0.16 15.11
N GLN A 31 -12.70 -0.50 14.70
CA GLN A 31 -11.76 -1.29 15.50
C GLN A 31 -11.24 -0.49 16.69
N SER A 32 -10.78 0.75 16.46
CA SER A 32 -10.25 1.62 17.51
C SER A 32 -11.33 2.04 18.51
N PHE A 33 -12.55 2.33 18.04
CA PHE A 33 -13.68 2.65 18.90
C PHE A 33 -14.08 1.46 19.79
N ALA A 34 -14.08 0.23 19.25
CA ALA A 34 -14.41 -0.96 20.03
C ALA A 34 -13.33 -1.32 21.06
N ASN A 35 -12.04 -1.03 20.78
CA ASN A 35 -10.92 -1.38 21.65
C ASN A 35 -9.87 -0.25 21.72
N PRO A 36 -10.21 0.90 22.32
CA PRO A 36 -9.39 2.13 22.22
C PRO A 36 -8.05 2.04 22.97
N GLN A 37 -7.91 1.12 23.91
CA GLN A 37 -6.64 0.86 24.61
C GLN A 37 -5.65 0.05 23.76
N LEU A 38 -6.14 -0.67 22.75
CA LEU A 38 -5.33 -1.57 21.92
C LEU A 38 -5.01 -0.99 20.55
N TYR A 39 -5.92 -0.18 19.99
CA TYR A 39 -5.78 0.35 18.64
C TYR A 39 -5.99 1.85 18.62
N ALA A 40 -4.98 2.57 18.13
CA ALA A 40 -5.15 3.97 17.75
C ALA A 40 -6.09 4.06 16.53
N HIS A 41 -6.82 5.17 16.44
CA HIS A 41 -7.60 5.51 15.24
C HIS A 41 -6.65 6.08 14.18
N ILE A 42 -6.54 5.36 13.08
CA ILE A 42 -5.61 5.58 11.98
C ILE A 42 -6.38 5.70 10.67
N HIS A 43 -5.86 6.56 9.80
CA HIS A 43 -6.22 6.65 8.40
C HIS A 43 -5.10 6.09 7.52
N ILE A 44 -5.48 5.37 6.47
CA ILE A 44 -4.59 5.02 5.36
C ILE A 44 -5.16 5.64 4.10
N PHE A 45 -4.35 6.41 3.39
CA PHE A 45 -4.71 6.99 2.11
C PHE A 45 -3.86 6.36 1.01
N PHE A 46 -4.48 6.04 -0.12
CA PHE A 46 -3.81 5.72 -1.37
C PHE A 46 -4.40 6.60 -2.46
N ARG A 47 -3.72 7.72 -2.74
CA ARG A 47 -4.11 8.67 -3.78
C ARG A 47 -3.45 8.30 -5.10
N PRO A 48 -4.21 8.08 -6.18
CA PRO A 48 -3.63 7.84 -7.50
C PRO A 48 -2.67 8.95 -7.93
N LEU A 49 -1.58 8.57 -8.58
CA LEU A 49 -0.68 9.50 -9.28
C LEU A 49 -1.04 9.54 -10.78
N PRO A 50 -0.74 10.64 -11.49
CA PRO A 50 -0.86 10.69 -12.94
C PRO A 50 -0.06 9.56 -13.61
N ILE A 51 -0.58 8.99 -14.72
CA ILE A 51 0.07 7.84 -15.39
C ILE A 51 1.50 8.17 -15.84
N GLU A 52 1.72 9.40 -16.29
CA GLU A 52 3.00 9.90 -16.76
C GLU A 52 4.09 9.87 -15.68
N PHE A 53 3.73 9.83 -14.40
CA PHE A 53 4.68 9.75 -13.29
C PHE A 53 5.56 8.50 -13.38
N PHE A 54 4.96 7.34 -13.69
CA PHE A 54 5.68 6.06 -13.83
C PHE A 54 5.56 5.43 -15.22
N SER A 55 4.79 6.05 -16.13
CA SER A 55 4.22 5.36 -17.30
C SER A 55 3.50 4.06 -16.92
N ALA A 56 2.88 4.04 -15.73
CA ALA A 56 2.24 2.89 -15.10
C ALA A 56 1.33 3.38 -13.97
N ILE A 57 0.45 2.50 -13.46
CA ILE A 57 -0.41 2.82 -12.30
C ILE A 57 0.49 3.07 -11.09
N GLY A 58 0.32 4.23 -10.47
CA GLY A 58 1.05 4.62 -9.27
C GLY A 58 0.16 5.26 -8.22
N PHE A 59 0.64 5.23 -6.98
CA PHE A 59 -0.04 5.85 -5.84
C PHE A 59 0.96 6.60 -4.98
N TYR A 60 0.53 7.71 -4.43
CA TYR A 60 1.06 8.26 -3.20
C TYR A 60 0.26 7.71 -2.02
N SER A 61 0.92 7.35 -0.92
CA SER A 61 0.24 6.91 0.29
C SER A 61 0.68 7.63 1.54
N GLU A 62 -0.27 7.73 2.47
CA GLU A 62 -0.05 8.23 3.83
C GLU A 62 -0.72 7.31 4.82
N GLN A 63 -0.08 7.14 5.97
CA GLN A 63 -0.71 6.61 7.17
C GLN A 63 -0.54 7.64 8.29
N ALA A 64 -1.65 8.05 8.87
CA ALA A 64 -1.69 9.10 9.89
C ALA A 64 -2.67 8.76 11.00
N TYR A 65 -2.43 9.28 12.20
CA TYR A 65 -3.41 9.21 13.26
C TYR A 65 -4.53 10.22 12.99
N ASP A 66 -5.77 9.85 13.32
CA ASP A 66 -6.95 10.69 13.07
C ASP A 66 -6.84 12.11 13.65
N HIS A 67 -6.22 12.24 14.83
CA HIS A 67 -6.05 13.53 15.51
C HIS A 67 -4.95 14.42 14.91
N ASP A 68 -4.09 13.90 14.04
CA ASP A 68 -3.02 14.66 13.38
C ASP A 68 -2.72 14.12 11.97
N LEU A 69 -3.56 14.51 11.01
CA LEU A 69 -3.43 14.11 9.61
C LEU A 69 -2.30 14.85 8.86
N TRP A 70 -1.66 15.85 9.46
CA TRP A 70 -0.58 16.63 8.83
C TRP A 70 0.82 16.15 9.23
N THR A 71 0.90 15.21 10.17
CA THR A 71 2.16 14.54 10.55
C THR A 71 2.02 13.03 10.34
N PRO A 72 1.90 12.54 9.09
CA PRO A 72 1.79 11.12 8.81
C PRO A 72 3.02 10.39 9.34
N TYR A 73 2.80 9.29 10.07
CA TYR A 73 3.90 8.48 10.61
C TYR A 73 4.54 7.59 9.54
N ARG A 74 3.87 7.40 8.40
CA ARG A 74 4.39 6.69 7.23
C ARG A 74 3.89 7.34 5.96
N GLN A 75 4.80 7.57 5.03
CA GLN A 75 4.51 8.03 3.68
C GLN A 75 5.20 7.08 2.69
N GLY A 76 4.67 7.00 1.47
CA GLY A 76 5.28 6.17 0.43
C GLY A 76 4.79 6.55 -0.95
N VAL A 77 5.58 6.18 -1.95
CA VAL A 77 5.16 6.18 -3.34
C VAL A 77 5.22 4.74 -3.86
N HIS A 78 4.23 4.36 -4.65
CA HIS A 78 4.01 2.98 -5.07
C HIS A 78 3.81 2.91 -6.57
N ARG A 79 4.39 1.89 -7.19
CA ARG A 79 4.15 1.55 -8.59
C ARG A 79 3.64 0.12 -8.68
N LEU A 80 2.52 -0.08 -9.37
CA LEU A 80 1.97 -1.41 -9.61
C LEU A 80 2.57 -1.98 -10.90
N VAL A 81 3.02 -3.22 -10.83
CA VAL A 81 3.67 -3.96 -11.91
C VAL A 81 2.98 -5.30 -12.04
N ASP A 82 2.40 -5.57 -13.20
CA ASP A 82 1.81 -6.86 -13.54
C ASP A 82 2.92 -7.84 -13.96
N CYS A 83 3.03 -8.95 -13.22
CA CYS A 83 3.99 -10.02 -13.48
C CYS A 83 3.29 -11.30 -14.01
N GLY A 84 2.02 -11.21 -14.42
CA GLY A 84 1.22 -12.36 -14.85
C GLY A 84 0.43 -12.95 -13.69
N ASP A 85 0.97 -13.97 -13.01
CA ASP A 85 0.28 -14.65 -11.90
C ASP A 85 0.22 -13.83 -10.61
N ARG A 86 0.97 -12.73 -10.54
CA ARG A 86 1.10 -11.86 -9.36
C ARG A 86 1.23 -10.42 -9.77
N ILE A 87 0.81 -9.53 -8.86
CA ILE A 87 1.01 -8.09 -8.99
C ILE A 87 2.05 -7.65 -7.97
N TYR A 88 3.13 -7.04 -8.44
CA TYR A 88 4.13 -6.42 -7.59
C TYR A 88 3.79 -4.96 -7.35
N ILE A 89 3.81 -4.55 -6.09
CA ILE A 89 3.75 -3.16 -5.67
C ILE A 89 5.14 -2.76 -5.23
N GLU A 90 5.84 -2.08 -6.13
CA GLU A 90 7.14 -1.50 -5.86
C GLU A 90 7.00 -0.34 -4.88
N ASN A 91 7.79 -0.35 -3.82
CA ASN A 91 7.78 0.69 -2.79
C ASN A 91 8.94 1.66 -2.99
N TYR A 92 8.65 2.95 -2.85
CA TYR A 92 9.59 4.04 -2.93
C TYR A 92 9.47 4.93 -1.68
N SER A 93 10.59 5.36 -1.11
CA SER A 93 10.65 6.38 -0.06
C SER A 93 10.71 7.77 -0.69
N LEU A 94 10.21 8.77 0.03
CA LEU A 94 10.45 10.17 -0.29
C LEU A 94 11.73 10.63 0.40
N LYS A 95 12.57 11.40 -0.31
CA LYS A 95 13.81 11.96 0.24
C LYS A 95 13.52 12.90 1.42
N ASP A 96 12.55 13.78 1.24
CA ASP A 96 12.11 14.76 2.24
C ASP A 96 10.60 14.61 2.53
N GLN A 97 10.22 13.48 3.12
CA GLN A 97 8.82 13.07 3.27
C GLN A 97 7.89 14.17 3.85
N MET A 98 8.36 14.94 4.85
CA MET A 98 7.54 15.97 5.51
C MET A 98 7.15 17.14 4.61
N LEU A 99 7.86 17.39 3.50
CA LEU A 99 7.45 18.39 2.51
C LEU A 99 6.13 18.03 1.81
N TYR A 100 5.80 16.74 1.80
CA TYR A 100 4.65 16.19 1.08
C TYR A 100 3.52 15.74 2.02
N ALA A 101 3.63 16.01 3.32
CA ALA A 101 2.61 15.64 4.27
C ALA A 101 1.26 16.32 3.93
N GLY A 102 0.19 15.53 3.94
CA GLY A 102 -1.16 15.94 3.52
C GLY A 102 -1.41 15.82 2.02
N ALA A 103 -0.43 15.47 1.19
CA ALA A 103 -0.60 15.37 -0.27
C ALA A 103 -1.63 14.33 -0.70
N ALA A 104 -2.00 13.37 0.15
CA ALA A 104 -3.04 12.41 -0.17
C ALA A 104 -4.44 13.04 -0.10
N ARG A 105 -4.57 14.25 0.45
CA ARG A 105 -5.82 15.03 0.56
C ARG A 105 -5.73 16.36 -0.18
N GLU A 106 -4.52 16.92 -0.28
CA GLU A 106 -4.24 18.19 -0.95
C GLU A 106 -3.50 17.98 -2.29
N LEU A 107 -4.25 17.99 -3.38
CA LEU A 107 -3.72 17.66 -4.72
C LEU A 107 -2.66 18.65 -5.21
N ASP A 108 -2.67 19.89 -4.74
CA ASP A 108 -1.63 20.86 -5.12
C ASP A 108 -0.26 20.51 -4.50
N ILE A 109 -0.24 19.90 -3.31
CA ILE A 109 0.99 19.33 -2.73
C ILE A 109 1.39 18.08 -3.51
N LEU A 110 0.44 17.20 -3.85
CA LEU A 110 0.69 15.99 -4.63
C LEU A 110 1.41 16.28 -5.96
N LYS A 111 0.98 17.33 -6.68
CA LYS A 111 1.59 17.77 -7.94
C LYS A 111 3.06 18.18 -7.82
N THR A 112 3.56 18.45 -6.61
CA THR A 112 4.97 18.78 -6.37
C THR A 112 5.86 17.55 -6.19
N ILE A 113 5.27 16.36 -6.00
CA ILE A 113 6.02 15.10 -5.97
C ILE A 113 6.47 14.80 -7.41
N THR A 114 7.76 14.57 -7.59
CA THR A 114 8.34 14.18 -8.89
C THR A 114 9.16 12.89 -8.75
N PRO A 115 9.46 12.18 -9.85
CA PRO A 115 10.32 10.99 -9.81
C PRO A 115 11.70 11.23 -9.18
N ASP A 116 12.24 12.46 -9.24
CA ASP A 116 13.53 12.80 -8.63
C ASP A 116 13.46 12.93 -7.10
N CYS A 117 12.27 13.05 -6.53
CA CYS A 117 12.03 13.18 -5.09
C CYS A 117 11.93 11.82 -4.37
N ILE A 118 11.93 10.71 -5.11
CA ILE A 118 11.72 9.37 -4.58
C ILE A 118 12.93 8.46 -4.77
N GLU A 119 13.04 7.45 -3.92
CA GLU A 119 14.09 6.43 -3.98
C GLU A 119 13.49 5.04 -3.86
N ARG A 120 13.90 4.12 -4.75
CA ARG A 120 13.39 2.75 -4.75
C ARG A 120 13.84 2.01 -3.50
N ARG A 121 12.88 1.42 -2.78
CA ARG A 121 13.13 0.49 -1.69
C ARG A 121 13.16 -0.94 -2.21
N TYR A 122 14.31 -1.35 -2.74
CA TYR A 122 14.53 -2.72 -3.21
C TYR A 122 14.26 -3.74 -2.10
N ASN A 123 13.82 -4.94 -2.49
CA ASN A 123 13.48 -6.05 -1.60
C ASN A 123 12.30 -5.80 -0.65
N CYS A 124 11.65 -4.63 -0.74
CA CYS A 124 10.50 -4.24 0.05
C CYS A 124 9.21 -4.19 -0.76
N SER A 125 9.15 -4.80 -1.95
CA SER A 125 7.91 -4.84 -2.73
C SER A 125 6.85 -5.67 -2.02
N MET A 126 5.59 -5.28 -2.15
CA MET A 126 4.48 -6.15 -1.75
C MET A 126 4.01 -6.95 -2.97
N VAL A 127 3.78 -8.24 -2.81
CA VAL A 127 3.35 -9.15 -3.87
C VAL A 127 1.93 -9.60 -3.57
N PHE A 128 1.00 -9.25 -4.46
CA PHE A 128 -0.41 -9.56 -4.35
C PHE A 128 -0.82 -10.65 -5.32
N GLN A 129 -1.72 -11.51 -4.85
CA GLN A 129 -2.39 -12.56 -5.63
C GLN A 129 -3.90 -12.51 -5.37
N ARG A 130 -4.68 -12.81 -6.41
CA ARG A 130 -6.14 -12.96 -6.29
C ARG A 130 -6.45 -14.26 -5.56
N GLU A 131 -7.24 -14.18 -4.50
CA GLU A 131 -7.74 -15.32 -3.71
C GLU A 131 -9.26 -15.23 -3.61
N GLY A 132 -9.98 -15.81 -4.57
CA GLY A 132 -11.44 -15.72 -4.63
C GLY A 132 -11.93 -14.27 -4.80
N GLU A 133 -12.65 -13.75 -3.82
CA GLU A 133 -13.22 -12.39 -3.82
C GLU A 133 -12.32 -11.33 -3.18
N MET A 134 -11.07 -11.68 -2.85
CA MET A 134 -10.11 -10.77 -2.23
C MET A 134 -8.73 -10.84 -2.91
N PHE A 135 -7.87 -9.88 -2.62
CA PHE A 135 -6.43 -9.99 -2.87
C PHE A 135 -5.68 -10.21 -1.56
N ARG A 136 -4.70 -11.11 -1.59
CA ARG A 136 -3.77 -11.33 -0.48
C ARG A 136 -2.38 -10.86 -0.87
N GLY A 137 -1.79 -10.04 -0.02
CA GLY A 137 -0.48 -9.42 -0.20
C GLY A 137 0.52 -9.85 0.86
N SER A 138 1.78 -10.03 0.47
CA SER A 138 2.89 -10.22 1.40
C SER A 138 4.17 -9.57 0.89
N VAL A 139 5.14 -9.33 1.76
CA VAL A 139 6.47 -8.82 1.33
C VAL A 139 7.11 -9.84 0.38
N GLU A 140 7.79 -9.33 -0.65
CA GLU A 140 8.51 -10.20 -1.59
C GLU A 140 9.46 -11.18 -0.88
N PRO A 141 9.64 -12.40 -1.43
CA PRO A 141 10.43 -13.44 -0.77
C PRO A 141 11.88 -13.04 -0.49
N GLY A 142 12.47 -13.65 0.54
CA GLY A 142 13.89 -13.53 0.84
C GLY A 142 14.23 -12.80 2.15
N ASN A 143 13.23 -12.25 2.84
CA ASN A 143 13.41 -11.53 4.11
C ASN A 143 14.46 -10.40 4.01
N GLN A 144 14.52 -9.76 2.84
CA GLN A 144 15.51 -8.73 2.52
C GLN A 144 14.95 -7.30 2.61
N CYS A 145 13.67 -7.12 2.97
CA CYS A 145 13.16 -5.80 3.34
C CYS A 145 13.66 -5.41 4.73
N LEU A 146 14.89 -4.91 4.79
CA LEU A 146 15.56 -4.57 6.04
C LEU A 146 15.08 -3.21 6.57
N ILE A 147 14.75 -3.18 7.85
CA ILE A 147 14.33 -2.00 8.59
C ILE A 147 15.15 -1.95 9.88
N ASN A 148 15.90 -0.87 10.06
CA ASN A 148 16.58 -0.60 11.33
C ASN A 148 15.60 0.12 12.27
N ARG A 149 15.33 -0.47 13.42
CA ARG A 149 14.46 0.12 14.44
C ARG A 149 15.14 0.04 15.80
N ASN A 150 15.32 1.21 16.44
CA ASN A 150 15.98 1.32 17.74
C ASN A 150 17.38 0.67 17.80
N GLY A 151 18.14 0.73 16.70
CA GLY A 151 19.48 0.15 16.59
C GLY A 151 19.50 -1.37 16.34
N CYS A 152 18.34 -2.01 16.23
CA CYS A 152 18.22 -3.43 15.86
C CYS A 152 17.84 -3.55 14.37
N GLN A 153 18.62 -4.35 13.64
CA GLN A 153 18.32 -4.67 12.26
C GLN A 153 17.26 -5.77 12.20
N THR A 154 16.16 -5.49 11.52
CA THR A 154 15.02 -6.41 11.39
C THR A 154 14.64 -6.56 9.92
N TYR A 155 13.94 -7.63 9.57
CA TYR A 155 13.25 -7.75 8.29
C TYR A 155 11.73 -7.64 8.49
N LEU A 156 11.04 -7.00 7.53
CA LEU A 156 9.60 -6.87 7.54
C LEU A 156 8.94 -8.19 7.11
N VAL A 157 7.96 -8.63 7.89
CA VAL A 157 6.92 -9.57 7.49
C VAL A 157 5.61 -8.81 7.50
N SER A 158 4.88 -8.85 6.37
CA SER A 158 3.57 -8.22 6.23
C SER A 158 2.62 -9.21 5.57
N ASP A 159 1.40 -9.29 6.10
CA ASP A 159 0.26 -10.00 5.51
C ASP A 159 -0.89 -9.00 5.38
N VAL A 160 -1.38 -8.85 4.15
CA VAL A 160 -2.39 -7.87 3.79
C VAL A 160 -3.53 -8.57 3.07
N GLU A 161 -4.76 -8.21 3.41
CA GLU A 161 -5.97 -8.62 2.70
C GLU A 161 -6.72 -7.37 2.23
N ILE A 162 -7.09 -7.36 0.96
CA ILE A 162 -7.80 -6.26 0.33
C ILE A 162 -9.06 -6.80 -0.35
N THR A 163 -10.19 -6.18 -0.05
CA THR A 163 -11.43 -6.30 -0.83
C THR A 163 -11.80 -4.94 -1.42
N GLU A 164 -12.93 -4.85 -2.11
CA GLU A 164 -13.46 -3.57 -2.57
C GLU A 164 -13.67 -2.57 -1.42
N HIS A 165 -13.98 -3.06 -0.21
CA HIS A 165 -14.43 -2.25 0.92
C HIS A 165 -13.51 -2.29 2.13
N THR A 166 -12.59 -3.26 2.21
CA THR A 166 -11.76 -3.48 3.40
C THR A 166 -10.29 -3.56 3.07
N TRP A 167 -9.47 -3.09 4.01
CA TRP A 167 -8.04 -3.28 4.04
C TRP A 167 -7.66 -3.84 5.42
N ILE A 168 -7.11 -5.03 5.46
CA ILE A 168 -6.62 -5.66 6.70
C ILE A 168 -5.12 -5.82 6.56
N SER A 169 -4.37 -5.42 7.58
CA SER A 169 -2.91 -5.51 7.55
C SER A 169 -2.33 -5.96 8.87
N LEU A 170 -1.31 -6.82 8.79
CA LEU A 170 -0.53 -7.28 9.93
C LEU A 170 0.96 -7.15 9.61
N ASP A 171 1.57 -6.11 10.16
CA ASP A 171 3.01 -5.85 10.02
C ASP A 171 3.78 -6.32 11.27
N LYS A 172 4.89 -7.02 11.04
CA LYS A 172 5.83 -7.50 12.05
C LYS A 172 7.26 -7.24 11.60
N GLY A 173 8.08 -6.76 12.52
CA GLY A 173 9.52 -6.71 12.35
C GLY A 173 10.17 -7.88 13.05
N MET A 174 10.91 -8.68 12.31
CA MET A 174 11.56 -9.88 12.81
C MET A 174 13.06 -9.64 12.90
N ASP A 175 13.67 -10.01 14.02
CA ASP A 175 15.13 -9.97 14.18
C ASP A 175 15.82 -10.85 13.13
N ILE A 176 16.90 -10.34 12.52
CA ILE A 176 17.56 -11.04 11.41
C ILE A 176 18.30 -12.32 11.85
N GLU A 177 18.71 -12.42 13.12
CA GLU A 177 19.48 -13.57 13.62
C GLU A 177 18.57 -14.60 14.30
N THR A 178 17.65 -14.14 15.14
CA THR A 178 16.84 -14.99 16.02
C THR A 178 15.45 -15.27 15.47
N HIS A 179 15.01 -14.54 14.43
CA HIS A 179 13.66 -14.62 13.86
C HIS A 179 12.54 -14.37 14.88
N LYS A 180 12.84 -13.68 15.98
CA LYS A 180 11.85 -13.27 16.97
C LYS A 180 11.25 -11.93 16.56
N GLN A 181 9.95 -11.74 16.85
CA GLN A 181 9.30 -10.46 16.61
C GLN A 181 9.86 -9.39 17.56
N ILE A 182 10.37 -8.30 17.01
CA ILE A 182 10.94 -7.15 17.72
C ILE A 182 9.93 -5.99 17.77
N TRP A 183 9.18 -5.79 16.69
CA TRP A 183 8.18 -4.72 16.61
C TRP A 183 7.01 -5.13 15.73
N GLY A 184 5.99 -4.27 15.67
CA GLY A 184 4.76 -4.51 14.94
C GLY A 184 3.62 -4.92 15.88
N SER A 185 2.47 -5.26 15.32
CA SER A 185 1.29 -5.50 16.15
C SER A 185 1.40 -6.81 16.94
N THR A 186 1.09 -6.73 18.23
CA THR A 186 0.91 -7.88 19.13
C THR A 186 -0.57 -8.15 19.42
N ALA A 187 -1.43 -7.14 19.27
CA ALA A 187 -2.88 -7.23 19.54
C ALA A 187 -3.68 -7.90 18.41
N GLY A 188 -3.10 -7.98 17.20
CA GLY A 188 -3.75 -8.53 16.02
C GLY A 188 -3.68 -7.59 14.81
N PRO A 189 -4.29 -7.95 13.67
CA PRO A 189 -4.26 -7.12 12.47
C PRO A 189 -5.01 -5.80 12.67
N LEU A 190 -4.56 -4.74 12.01
CA LEU A 190 -5.34 -3.52 11.85
C LEU A 190 -6.39 -3.75 10.76
N ARG A 191 -7.62 -3.31 11.02
CA ARG A 191 -8.79 -3.55 10.16
C ARG A 191 -9.40 -2.23 9.77
N PHE A 192 -9.28 -1.88 8.50
CA PHE A 192 -9.77 -0.63 7.95
C PHE A 192 -10.95 -0.86 7.02
N GLU A 193 -11.89 0.08 7.03
CA GLU A 193 -12.98 0.18 6.07
C GLU A 193 -12.74 1.39 5.16
N LYS A 194 -13.02 1.22 3.86
CA LYS A 194 -12.97 2.31 2.89
C LYS A 194 -14.08 3.32 3.21
N ARG A 195 -13.69 4.57 3.44
CA ARG A 195 -14.58 5.70 3.69
C ARG A 195 -14.90 6.46 2.42
N GLU A 196 -13.90 6.61 1.56
CA GLU A 196 -14.01 7.32 0.29
C GLU A 196 -13.21 6.57 -0.78
N SER A 197 -13.77 6.49 -1.99
CA SER A 197 -13.12 5.88 -3.14
C SER A 197 -12.50 6.95 -4.02
N PHE A 198 -11.25 6.72 -4.45
CA PHE A 198 -10.56 7.55 -5.44
C PHE A 198 -10.42 6.84 -6.79
N ALA A 199 -11.17 5.74 -6.99
CA ALA A 199 -11.03 4.90 -8.19
C ALA A 199 -11.33 5.65 -9.50
N ASP A 200 -12.22 6.65 -9.47
CA ASP A 200 -12.55 7.45 -10.67
C ASP A 200 -11.35 8.26 -11.19
N GLU A 201 -10.38 8.59 -10.33
CA GLU A 201 -9.15 9.27 -10.72
C GLU A 201 -8.25 8.36 -11.57
N LEU A 202 -8.31 7.04 -11.40
CA LEU A 202 -7.62 6.07 -12.26
C LEU A 202 -8.25 6.00 -13.66
N LEU A 203 -9.57 6.27 -13.76
CA LEU A 203 -10.33 6.22 -15.01
C LEU A 203 -10.20 7.52 -15.81
N ALA A 204 -10.13 8.67 -15.14
CA ALA A 204 -9.86 9.96 -15.78
C ALA A 204 -8.55 9.95 -16.57
N VAL A 205 -7.57 9.20 -16.08
CA VAL A 205 -6.26 9.00 -16.72
C VAL A 205 -6.35 8.13 -18.00
N ARG A 206 -7.30 7.20 -18.08
CA ARG A 206 -7.59 6.44 -19.31
C ARG A 206 -8.26 7.27 -20.40
N ALA A 207 -8.98 8.33 -20.05
CA ALA A 207 -9.69 9.18 -21.01
C ALA A 207 -8.77 10.22 -21.71
N LEU A 208 -7.51 10.33 -21.27
CA LEU A 208 -6.52 11.30 -21.76
C LEU A 208 -5.37 10.67 -22.56
N CYS A 209 -5.35 9.34 -22.72
CA CYS A 209 -4.45 8.60 -23.60
C CYS A 209 -5.20 8.12 -24.86
#